data_AF-A0A1F3Z270-F1
#
_entry.id   AF-A0A1F3Z270-F1
#
_cell.length_a   1.000
_cell.length_b   1.000
_cell.length_c   1.000
_cell.angle_alpha   90.00
_cell.angle_beta   90.00
_cell.angle_gamma   90.00
#
_symmetry.space_group_name_H-M   'P 1'
#
loop_
_entity.id
_entity.type
_entity.pdbx_description
1 polymer ?
#
loop_
_entity_poly.entity_id
_entity_poly.type
_entity_poly.pdbx_seq_one_letter_code
_entity_poly.pdbx_strand_id
1 'polypeptide(L)'
;MLSGNSHSHGLLVGVRQVLTHGAITLLAVAIAFSLPVAAKYILFEWWPLVERDANLLLTTEVALASFLVLVFNVVKLGWDQRHRAASAKLASLVYARNGGGRVARWRERSLLRRLPAARDACILTLTGFDTFIDPASSLRRVLEKAYEVRVMLISPHGEGVRRRVASLPSDVTLLSFHGEIEASIAYLAELRKAGKKVTLKFYASEPFWKIVVLGDHAWVQHCHAGIEVKHQPEYVFALQHRNPREGLFVPFYMHFLNQWSSAEHQEYDFDANELIRRDAAGNEIGRTPLGVPINGAPIDVQSGLRELAPA
;
A
#
# COMPACT_ATOMS: atom_id res chain seq x y z
N MET A 1 8.80 -18.11 -29.36
CA MET A 1 7.92 -17.57 -30.42
C MET A 1 6.49 -17.65 -29.90
N LEU A 2 5.87 -16.52 -29.57
CA LEU A 2 4.42 -16.30 -29.36
C LEU A 2 4.26 -14.82 -29.00
N SER A 3 4.38 -13.98 -30.03
CA SER A 3 4.00 -12.58 -30.00
C SER A 3 2.52 -12.51 -30.37
N GLY A 4 1.66 -11.98 -29.49
CA GLY A 4 0.24 -11.87 -29.81
C GLY A 4 -0.66 -11.61 -28.61
N ASN A 5 -0.43 -10.50 -27.89
CA ASN A 5 -1.51 -9.92 -27.06
C ASN A 5 -1.30 -8.44 -26.64
N SER A 6 -0.29 -7.74 -27.17
CA SER A 6 -0.06 -6.32 -26.85
C SER A 6 -0.78 -5.34 -27.79
N HIS A 7 -1.20 -5.78 -28.99
CA HIS A 7 -1.77 -4.90 -30.02
C HIS A 7 -3.23 -4.48 -29.78
N SER A 8 -4.05 -5.31 -29.15
CA SER A 8 -5.49 -5.06 -28.94
C SER A 8 -5.77 -3.98 -27.88
N HIS A 9 -4.95 -3.91 -26.84
CA HIS A 9 -5.06 -2.84 -25.82
C HIS A 9 -4.60 -1.47 -26.34
N GLY A 10 -3.62 -1.41 -27.24
CA GLY A 10 -3.17 -0.16 -27.86
C GLY A 10 -4.19 0.42 -28.83
N LEU A 11 -4.84 -0.44 -29.63
CA LEU A 11 -5.87 -0.03 -30.59
C LEU A 11 -7.14 0.49 -29.92
N LEU A 12 -7.61 -0.17 -28.84
CA LEU A 12 -8.79 0.30 -28.09
C LEU A 12 -8.56 1.67 -27.43
N VAL A 13 -7.36 1.93 -26.94
CA VAL A 13 -6.99 3.24 -26.36
C VAL A 13 -6.91 4.31 -27.46
N GLY A 14 -6.31 3.98 -28.61
CA GLY A 14 -6.23 4.88 -29.76
C GLY A 14 -7.60 5.23 -30.36
N VAL A 15 -8.47 4.25 -30.57
CA VAL A 15 -9.83 4.46 -31.10
C VAL A 15 -10.67 5.30 -30.14
N ARG A 16 -10.59 5.04 -28.83
CA ARG A 16 -11.28 5.85 -27.83
C ARG A 16 -10.78 7.29 -27.82
N GLN A 17 -9.48 7.51 -27.97
CA GLN A 17 -8.89 8.84 -28.03
C GLN A 17 -9.36 9.60 -29.28
N VAL A 18 -9.36 8.96 -30.45
CA VAL A 18 -9.86 9.55 -31.72
C VAL A 18 -11.36 9.86 -31.63
N LEU A 19 -12.18 8.96 -31.07
CA LEU A 19 -13.61 9.20 -30.87
C LEU A 19 -13.86 10.37 -29.90
N THR A 20 -13.09 10.48 -28.82
CA THR A 20 -13.23 11.61 -27.89
C THR A 20 -12.81 12.93 -28.53
N HIS A 21 -11.73 12.96 -29.31
CA HIS A 21 -11.34 14.17 -30.03
C HIS A 21 -12.37 14.55 -31.11
N GLY A 22 -12.88 13.58 -31.87
CA GLY A 22 -13.92 13.79 -32.88
C GLY A 22 -15.23 14.34 -32.29
N ALA A 23 -15.67 13.79 -31.15
CA ALA A 23 -16.85 14.27 -30.44
C ALA A 23 -16.65 15.70 -29.91
N ILE A 24 -15.48 16.02 -29.35
CA ILE A 24 -15.16 17.38 -28.88
C ILE A 24 -15.13 18.36 -30.05
N THR A 25 -14.55 18.00 -31.19
CA THR A 25 -14.52 18.88 -32.37
C THR A 25 -15.90 19.11 -32.95
N LEU A 26 -16.74 18.07 -33.04
CA LEU A 26 -18.10 18.19 -33.55
C LEU A 26 -18.96 19.05 -32.61
N LEU A 27 -18.80 18.87 -31.30
CA LEU A 27 -19.44 19.73 -30.30
C LEU A 27 -18.97 21.19 -30.40
N ALA A 28 -17.66 21.43 -30.56
CA ALA A 28 -17.13 22.77 -30.73
C ALA A 28 -17.67 23.45 -32.00
N VAL A 29 -17.77 22.71 -33.11
CA VAL A 29 -18.39 23.18 -34.35
C VAL A 29 -19.87 23.49 -34.14
N ALA A 30 -20.63 22.59 -33.52
CA ALA A 30 -22.05 22.81 -33.21
C ALA A 30 -22.26 24.05 -32.31
N ILE A 31 -21.38 24.28 -31.33
CA ILE A 31 -21.40 25.47 -30.48
C ILE A 31 -21.08 26.71 -31.32
N ALA A 32 -20.05 26.68 -32.17
CA ALA A 32 -19.64 27.80 -33.02
C ALA A 32 -20.74 28.22 -34.01
N PHE A 33 -21.48 27.26 -34.58
CA PHE A 33 -22.59 27.54 -35.49
C PHE A 33 -23.90 27.92 -34.77
N SER A 34 -24.11 27.46 -33.54
CA SER A 34 -25.31 27.83 -32.77
C SER A 34 -25.18 29.19 -32.08
N LEU A 35 -23.96 29.64 -31.76
CA LEU A 35 -23.70 30.94 -31.11
C LEU A 35 -24.33 32.14 -31.83
N PRO A 36 -24.18 32.33 -33.17
CA PRO A 36 -24.72 33.49 -33.87
C PRO A 36 -26.24 33.55 -33.84
N VAL A 37 -26.90 32.39 -33.98
CA VAL A 37 -28.36 32.28 -33.95
C VAL A 37 -28.89 32.53 -32.54
N ALA A 38 -28.26 31.90 -31.54
CA ALA A 38 -28.59 32.11 -30.14
C ALA A 38 -28.38 33.58 -29.74
N ALA A 39 -27.27 34.22 -30.16
CA ALA A 39 -26.99 35.61 -29.87
C ALA A 39 -28.08 36.53 -30.45
N LYS A 40 -28.47 36.34 -31.72
CA LYS A 40 -29.54 37.14 -32.32
C LYS A 40 -30.86 37.00 -31.56
N TYR A 41 -31.26 35.78 -31.22
CA TYR A 41 -32.48 35.53 -30.46
C TYR A 41 -32.42 36.18 -29.06
N ILE A 42 -31.32 35.97 -28.34
CA ILE A 42 -31.12 36.52 -26.99
C ILE A 42 -31.17 38.05 -27.00
N LEU A 43 -30.44 38.69 -27.93
CA LEU A 43 -30.34 40.15 -27.99
C LEU A 43 -31.61 40.84 -28.51
N PHE A 44 -32.26 40.29 -29.53
CA PHE A 44 -33.34 41.00 -30.24
C PHE A 44 -34.75 40.54 -29.87
N GLU A 45 -34.94 39.32 -29.39
CA GLU A 45 -36.28 38.79 -29.05
C GLU A 45 -36.46 38.62 -27.54
N TRP A 46 -35.49 38.02 -26.87
CA TRP A 46 -35.63 37.66 -25.45
C TRP A 46 -35.27 38.80 -24.48
N TRP A 47 -34.14 39.48 -24.70
CA TRP A 47 -33.68 40.57 -23.83
C TRP A 47 -34.71 41.71 -23.67
N PRO A 48 -35.39 42.18 -24.73
CA PRO A 48 -36.41 43.22 -24.60
C PRO A 48 -37.63 42.80 -23.77
N LEU A 49 -37.92 41.50 -23.68
CA LEU A 49 -39.02 40.96 -22.85
C LEU A 49 -38.62 40.93 -21.37
N VAL A 50 -37.38 40.54 -21.08
CA VAL A 50 -36.84 40.47 -19.71
C VAL A 50 -36.60 41.86 -19.12
N GLU A 51 -36.11 42.81 -19.92
CA GLU A 51 -35.84 44.19 -19.47
C GLU A 51 -37.11 44.92 -19.02
N ARG A 52 -38.26 44.59 -19.62
CA ARG A 52 -39.54 45.23 -19.34
C ARG A 52 -40.25 44.71 -18.10
N ASP A 53 -39.86 43.54 -17.57
CA ASP A 53 -40.50 42.91 -16.43
C ASP A 53 -39.48 42.64 -15.30
N ALA A 54 -39.60 43.42 -14.23
CA ALA A 54 -38.71 43.35 -13.07
C ALA A 54 -38.71 41.96 -12.39
N ASN A 55 -39.83 41.23 -12.42
CA ASN A 55 -39.91 39.89 -11.84
C ASN A 55 -39.16 38.88 -12.72
N LEU A 56 -39.31 38.98 -14.04
CA LEU A 56 -38.56 38.13 -14.98
C LEU A 56 -37.06 38.38 -14.91
N LEU A 57 -36.64 39.63 -14.74
CA LEU A 57 -35.23 39.99 -14.57
C LEU A 57 -34.64 39.33 -13.31
N LEU A 58 -35.32 39.46 -12.17
CA LEU A 58 -34.86 38.87 -10.90
C LEU A 58 -34.85 37.33 -10.95
N THR A 59 -35.89 36.70 -11.52
CA THR A 59 -35.93 35.24 -11.70
C THR A 59 -34.79 34.75 -12.60
N THR A 60 -34.51 35.46 -13.70
CA THR A 60 -33.46 35.10 -14.66
C THR A 60 -32.08 35.23 -14.06
N GLU A 61 -31.83 36.31 -13.30
CA GLU A 61 -30.55 36.53 -12.61
C GLU A 61 -30.28 35.44 -11.57
N VAL A 62 -31.26 35.13 -10.71
CA VAL A 62 -31.12 34.08 -9.69
C VAL A 62 -30.93 32.70 -10.32
N ALA A 63 -31.66 32.41 -11.40
CA ALA A 63 -31.51 31.16 -12.15
C ALA A 63 -30.12 31.05 -12.79
N LEU A 64 -29.63 32.11 -13.44
CA LEU A 64 -28.31 32.16 -14.06
C LEU A 64 -27.20 32.01 -13.01
N ALA A 65 -27.30 32.73 -11.89
CA ALA A 65 -26.34 32.63 -10.79
C ALA A 65 -26.28 31.19 -10.23
N SER A 66 -27.45 30.58 -9.98
CA SER A 66 -27.54 29.19 -9.50
C SER A 66 -26.94 28.19 -10.48
N PHE A 67 -27.22 28.37 -11.78
CA PHE A 67 -26.66 27.55 -12.85
C PHE A 67 -25.13 27.69 -12.94
N LEU A 68 -24.62 28.92 -12.90
CA LEU A 68 -23.18 29.18 -12.92
C LEU A 68 -22.48 28.52 -11.73
N VAL A 69 -23.03 28.66 -10.51
CA VAL A 69 -22.47 28.01 -9.32
C VAL A 69 -22.41 26.49 -9.50
N LEU A 70 -23.47 25.87 -10.02
CA LEU A 70 -23.51 24.44 -10.29
C LEU A 70 -22.44 24.03 -11.31
N VAL A 71 -22.33 24.74 -12.44
CA VAL A 71 -21.34 24.45 -13.50
C VAL A 71 -19.92 24.62 -12.97
N PHE A 72 -19.62 25.72 -12.28
CA PHE A 72 -18.30 25.95 -11.68
C PHE A 72 -17.95 24.86 -10.69
N ASN A 73 -18.89 24.39 -9.87
CA ASN A 73 -18.66 23.29 -8.94
C ASN A 73 -18.36 21.99 -9.67
N VAL A 74 -19.09 21.65 -10.73
CA VAL A 74 -18.83 20.43 -11.53
C VAL A 74 -17.47 20.51 -12.23
N VAL A 75 -17.14 21.65 -12.83
CA VAL A 75 -15.85 21.88 -13.50
C VAL A 75 -14.71 21.78 -12.48
N LYS A 76 -14.83 22.44 -11.33
CA LYS A 76 -13.84 22.37 -10.25
C LYS A 76 -13.65 20.95 -9.75
N LEU A 77 -14.74 20.22 -9.50
CA LEU A 77 -14.68 18.84 -9.05
C LEU A 77 -13.98 17.94 -10.08
N GLY A 78 -14.29 18.12 -11.37
CA GLY A 78 -13.64 17.40 -12.46
C GLY A 78 -12.15 17.73 -12.59
N TRP A 79 -11.80 19.00 -12.42
CA TRP A 79 -10.41 19.48 -12.43
C TRP A 79 -9.61 18.86 -11.28
N ASP A 80 -10.12 18.96 -10.06
CA ASP A 80 -9.50 18.38 -8.86
C ASP A 80 -9.33 16.86 -9.00
N GLN A 81 -10.34 16.17 -9.53
CA GLN A 81 -10.28 14.73 -9.75
C GLN A 81 -9.23 14.34 -10.80
N ARG A 82 -9.10 15.11 -11.89
CA ARG A 82 -8.06 14.90 -12.91
C ARG A 82 -6.67 15.13 -12.33
N HIS A 83 -6.46 16.19 -11.56
CA HIS A 83 -5.18 16.44 -10.90
C HIS A 83 -4.81 15.33 -9.92
N ARG A 84 -5.76 14.84 -9.12
CA ARG A 84 -5.54 13.68 -8.22
C ARG A 84 -5.23 12.40 -8.99
N ALA A 85 -5.90 12.17 -10.12
CA ALA A 85 -5.63 11.00 -10.96
C ALA A 85 -4.25 11.09 -11.63
N ALA A 86 -3.85 12.29 -12.07
CA ALA A 86 -2.53 12.52 -12.64
C ALA A 86 -1.41 12.32 -11.60
N SER A 87 -1.58 12.85 -10.38
CA SER A 87 -0.60 12.64 -9.31
C SER A 87 -0.51 11.18 -8.87
N ALA A 88 -1.65 10.48 -8.74
CA ALA A 88 -1.67 9.05 -8.45
C ALA A 88 -0.96 8.24 -9.54
N LYS A 89 -1.16 8.60 -10.83
CA LYS A 89 -0.47 7.96 -11.95
C LYS A 89 1.05 8.19 -11.90
N LEU A 90 1.50 9.42 -11.63
CA LEU A 90 2.92 9.74 -11.47
C LEU A 90 3.56 8.96 -10.33
N ALA A 91 2.86 8.83 -9.19
CA ALA A 91 3.32 8.05 -8.06
C ALA A 91 3.23 6.52 -8.28
N SER A 92 2.66 6.07 -9.41
CA SER A 92 2.24 4.69 -9.67
C SER A 92 1.34 4.08 -8.61
N LEU A 93 0.54 4.92 -7.94
CA LEU A 93 -0.43 4.51 -6.93
C LEU A 93 -1.61 3.84 -7.62
N VAL A 94 -1.67 2.50 -7.51
CA VAL A 94 -2.76 1.68 -8.05
C VAL A 94 -3.98 1.78 -7.16
N TYR A 95 -3.76 1.82 -5.85
CA TYR A 95 -4.82 1.69 -4.88
C TYR A 95 -4.41 2.32 -3.54
N ALA A 96 -5.34 3.03 -2.92
CA ALA A 96 -5.22 3.52 -1.56
C ALA A 96 -6.44 3.08 -0.77
N ARG A 97 -6.19 2.56 0.44
CA ARG A 97 -7.18 2.11 1.39
C ARG A 97 -7.12 3.00 2.61
N ASN A 98 -8.26 3.52 3.04
CA ASN A 98 -8.45 4.03 4.38
C ASN A 98 -9.57 3.21 5.00
N GLY A 99 -9.30 2.47 6.10
CA GLY A 99 -10.25 1.72 6.94
C GLY A 99 -11.43 0.96 6.28
N GLY A 100 -11.49 -0.37 6.43
CA GLY A 100 -12.74 -1.17 6.43
C GLY A 100 -13.59 -1.30 5.15
N GLY A 101 -13.40 -0.49 4.11
CA GLY A 101 -14.25 -0.46 2.92
C GLY A 101 -14.33 -1.80 2.16
N ARG A 102 -15.55 -2.22 1.76
CA ARG A 102 -15.77 -3.47 1.00
C ARG A 102 -15.24 -3.40 -0.43
N VAL A 103 -15.40 -2.26 -1.09
CA VAL A 103 -14.93 -2.01 -2.48
C VAL A 103 -13.40 -2.07 -2.57
N ALA A 104 -12.78 -1.44 -1.57
CA ALA A 104 -11.37 -1.45 -1.27
C ALA A 104 -10.79 -2.89 -1.23
N ARG A 105 -11.35 -3.73 -0.35
CA ARG A 105 -10.99 -5.16 -0.24
C ARG A 105 -11.25 -5.96 -1.52
N TRP A 106 -12.32 -5.65 -2.25
CA TRP A 106 -12.62 -6.33 -3.51
C TRP A 106 -11.59 -6.03 -4.60
N ARG A 107 -11.15 -4.76 -4.73
CA ARG A 107 -10.09 -4.37 -5.67
C ARG A 107 -8.77 -5.04 -5.34
N GLU A 108 -8.39 -5.02 -4.07
CA GLU A 108 -7.18 -5.70 -3.57
C GLU A 108 -7.20 -7.21 -3.90
N ARG A 109 -8.29 -7.92 -3.57
CA ARG A 109 -8.45 -9.34 -3.91
C ARG A 109 -8.43 -9.59 -5.41
N SER A 110 -9.00 -8.69 -6.21
CA SER A 110 -8.98 -8.78 -7.68
C SER A 110 -7.55 -8.64 -8.22
N LEU A 111 -6.76 -7.71 -7.67
CA LEU A 111 -5.34 -7.56 -8.01
C LEU A 111 -4.55 -8.81 -7.64
N LEU A 112 -4.65 -9.29 -6.39
CA LEU A 112 -3.93 -10.48 -5.93
C LEU A 112 -4.29 -11.75 -6.73
N ARG A 113 -5.53 -11.88 -7.20
CA ARG A 113 -5.94 -12.99 -8.10
C ARG A 113 -5.32 -12.91 -9.49
N ARG A 114 -5.01 -11.70 -9.96
CA ARG A 114 -4.42 -11.45 -11.28
C ARG A 114 -2.90 -11.53 -11.27
N LEU A 115 -2.29 -11.46 -10.09
CA LEU A 115 -0.85 -11.64 -9.99
C LEU A 115 -0.49 -13.07 -10.40
N PRO A 116 0.48 -13.26 -11.30
CA PRO A 116 1.09 -14.56 -11.49
C PRO A 116 1.66 -15.04 -10.15
N ALA A 117 1.84 -16.36 -10.00
CA ALA A 117 2.48 -16.90 -8.80
C ALA A 117 3.80 -16.16 -8.59
N ALA A 118 3.86 -15.32 -7.55
CA ALA A 118 5.00 -14.46 -7.31
C ALA A 118 6.20 -15.37 -7.04
N ARG A 119 7.29 -15.21 -7.78
CA ARG A 119 8.50 -16.00 -7.53
C ARG A 119 9.00 -15.74 -6.11
N ASP A 120 9.06 -14.45 -5.75
CA ASP A 120 9.58 -13.98 -4.48
C ASP A 120 8.54 -13.09 -3.77
N ALA A 121 8.42 -13.27 -2.46
CA ALA A 121 7.66 -12.42 -1.56
C ALA A 121 8.59 -11.81 -0.52
N CYS A 122 8.59 -10.48 -0.40
CA CYS A 122 9.43 -9.73 0.53
C CYS A 122 8.55 -8.96 1.50
N ILE A 123 8.71 -9.19 2.80
CA ILE A 123 7.85 -8.60 3.84
C ILE A 123 8.73 -7.94 4.90
N LEU A 124 8.47 -6.67 5.19
CA LEU A 124 8.98 -5.92 6.33
C LEU A 124 7.79 -5.46 7.16
N THR A 125 7.64 -5.96 8.37
CA THR A 125 6.48 -5.70 9.22
C THR A 125 6.86 -5.77 10.70
N LEU A 126 5.92 -5.44 11.59
CA LEU A 126 6.14 -5.50 13.04
C LEU A 126 6.08 -6.95 13.49
N THR A 127 4.88 -7.52 13.59
CA THR A 127 4.65 -8.86 14.13
C THR A 127 4.36 -9.90 13.06
N GLY A 128 3.72 -9.50 11.96
CA GLY A 128 3.29 -10.39 10.87
C GLY A 128 1.84 -10.84 10.94
N PHE A 129 1.19 -10.67 12.10
CA PHE A 129 -0.14 -11.22 12.37
C PHE A 129 -1.21 -10.73 11.37
N ASP A 130 -1.44 -9.42 11.30
CA ASP A 130 -2.38 -8.81 10.36
C ASP A 130 -1.96 -8.96 8.88
N THR A 131 -0.71 -9.37 8.64
CA THR A 131 -0.13 -9.43 7.29
C THR A 131 -0.32 -10.79 6.67
N PHE A 132 -0.11 -11.89 7.39
CA PHE A 132 -0.19 -13.22 6.81
C PHE A 132 -0.73 -14.32 7.73
N ILE A 133 -1.05 -14.01 8.98
CA ILE A 133 -1.63 -14.97 9.94
C ILE A 133 -3.14 -14.87 9.96
N ASP A 134 -3.68 -13.65 10.12
CA ASP A 134 -5.11 -13.40 10.16
C ASP A 134 -5.79 -14.06 8.94
N PRO A 135 -6.78 -14.95 9.12
CA PRO A 135 -7.56 -15.52 8.03
C PRO A 135 -8.22 -14.47 7.12
N ALA A 136 -8.47 -13.27 7.62
CA ALA A 136 -8.98 -12.16 6.83
C ALA A 136 -7.89 -11.50 5.95
N SER A 137 -6.61 -11.76 6.20
CA SER A 137 -5.50 -11.28 5.39
C SER A 137 -5.57 -11.85 3.97
N SER A 138 -5.48 -10.94 3.00
CA SER A 138 -5.48 -11.24 1.59
C SER A 138 -4.15 -11.86 1.12
N LEU A 139 -3.04 -11.58 1.83
CA LEU A 139 -1.68 -11.93 1.43
C LEU A 139 -1.31 -13.37 1.79
N ARG A 140 -1.98 -13.96 2.80
CA ARG A 140 -1.77 -15.36 3.23
C ARG A 140 -1.80 -16.34 2.06
N ARG A 141 -2.83 -16.25 1.22
CA ARG A 141 -3.02 -17.12 0.04
C ARG A 141 -1.97 -16.91 -1.06
N VAL A 142 -1.32 -15.76 -1.09
CA VAL A 142 -0.27 -15.46 -2.08
C VAL A 142 1.07 -16.03 -1.61
N LEU A 143 1.35 -15.99 -0.31
CA LEU A 143 2.55 -16.61 0.26
C LEU A 143 2.58 -18.13 0.08
N GLU A 144 1.44 -18.80 0.20
CA GLU A 144 1.31 -20.24 -0.10
C GLU A 144 1.77 -20.58 -1.53
N LYS A 145 1.62 -19.64 -2.47
CA LYS A 145 2.02 -19.81 -3.87
C LYS A 145 3.44 -19.34 -4.17
N ALA A 146 4.02 -18.49 -3.33
CA ALA A 146 5.37 -17.98 -3.54
C ALA A 146 6.41 -19.10 -3.46
N TYR A 147 7.52 -18.98 -4.18
CA TYR A 147 8.62 -19.95 -4.10
C TYR A 147 9.59 -19.55 -2.98
N GLU A 148 9.99 -18.28 -2.95
CA GLU A 148 10.86 -17.69 -1.94
C GLU A 148 10.09 -16.66 -1.10
N VAL A 149 10.21 -16.74 0.22
CA VAL A 149 9.57 -15.84 1.17
C VAL A 149 10.64 -15.28 2.11
N ARG A 150 10.86 -13.97 2.03
CA ARG A 150 11.78 -13.21 2.88
C ARG A 150 10.99 -12.34 3.82
N VAL A 151 11.13 -12.57 5.13
CA VAL A 151 10.38 -11.82 6.15
C VAL A 151 11.34 -11.13 7.11
N MET A 152 11.06 -9.88 7.40
CA MET A 152 11.70 -9.10 8.45
C MET A 152 10.65 -8.70 9.48
N LEU A 153 10.84 -9.14 10.71
CA LEU A 153 10.00 -8.81 11.87
C LEU A 153 10.77 -7.92 12.85
N ILE A 154 10.05 -7.16 13.68
CA ILE A 154 10.69 -6.41 14.76
C ILE A 154 11.24 -7.40 15.79
N SER A 155 12.44 -7.12 16.32
CA SER A 155 13.03 -7.94 17.37
C SER A 155 12.14 -7.90 18.62
N PRO A 156 11.73 -9.06 19.16
CA PRO A 156 10.81 -9.14 20.31
C PRO A 156 11.39 -8.55 21.59
N HIS A 157 12.72 -8.42 21.69
CA HIS A 157 13.42 -7.87 22.85
C HIS A 157 14.12 -6.54 22.58
N GLY A 158 13.97 -5.99 21.37
CA GLY A 158 14.58 -4.73 20.97
C GLY A 158 13.95 -3.51 21.66
N GLU A 159 14.71 -2.42 21.76
CA GLU A 159 14.18 -1.12 22.19
C GLU A 159 13.05 -0.62 21.30
N GLY A 160 13.08 -0.94 20.00
CA GLY A 160 12.06 -0.54 19.04
C GLY A 160 10.65 -1.05 19.40
N VAL A 161 10.52 -2.31 19.82
CA VAL A 161 9.20 -2.86 20.18
C VAL A 161 8.71 -2.29 21.51
N ARG A 162 9.60 -2.07 22.47
CA ARG A 162 9.25 -1.44 23.76
C ARG A 162 8.71 -0.03 23.57
N ARG A 163 9.42 0.80 22.79
CA ARG A 163 8.96 2.16 22.45
C ARG A 163 7.65 2.15 21.69
N ARG A 164 7.49 1.21 20.75
CA ARG A 164 6.26 1.07 19.99
C ARG A 164 5.07 0.77 20.90
N VAL A 165 5.16 -0.26 21.74
CA VAL A 165 4.10 -0.63 22.67
C VAL A 165 3.79 0.51 23.64
N ALA A 166 4.82 1.18 24.17
CA ALA A 166 4.63 2.33 25.06
C ALA A 166 3.90 3.51 24.39
N SER A 167 3.98 3.63 23.06
CA SER A 167 3.24 4.65 22.31
C SER A 167 1.78 4.27 22.06
N LEU A 168 1.43 2.98 22.09
CA LEU A 168 0.10 2.48 21.71
C LEU A 168 -0.89 2.56 22.88
N PRO A 169 -2.21 2.43 22.61
CA PRO A 169 -3.20 2.40 23.68
C PRO A 169 -2.98 1.21 24.63
N SER A 170 -3.44 1.33 25.87
CA SER A 170 -3.08 0.44 26.98
C SER A 170 -3.60 -1.00 26.87
N ASP A 171 -4.48 -1.28 25.90
CA ASP A 171 -4.96 -2.62 25.56
C ASP A 171 -3.92 -3.44 24.78
N VAL A 172 -2.98 -2.77 24.12
CA VAL A 172 -1.89 -3.40 23.37
C VAL A 172 -0.71 -3.63 24.32
N THR A 173 -0.30 -4.89 24.48
CA THR A 173 0.76 -5.27 25.44
C THR A 173 1.97 -5.86 24.74
N LEU A 174 3.10 -5.89 25.44
CA LEU A 174 4.30 -6.57 24.92
C LEU A 174 4.05 -8.07 24.76
N LEU A 175 3.23 -8.66 25.64
CA LEU A 175 2.85 -10.06 25.59
C LEU A 175 2.03 -10.40 24.33
N SER A 176 1.09 -9.53 23.92
CA SER A 176 0.35 -9.74 22.68
C SER A 176 1.26 -9.68 21.46
N PHE A 177 2.23 -8.75 21.43
CA PHE A 177 3.24 -8.69 20.38
C PHE A 177 4.11 -9.95 20.31
N HIS A 178 4.51 -10.49 21.47
CA HIS A 178 5.26 -11.75 21.53
C HIS A 178 4.46 -12.91 20.96
N GLY A 179 3.20 -13.07 21.37
CA GLY A 179 2.32 -14.12 20.83
C GLY A 179 2.07 -13.97 19.33
N GLU A 180 1.94 -12.75 18.82
CA GLU A 180 1.80 -12.51 17.38
C GLU A 180 3.06 -12.86 16.58
N ILE A 181 4.25 -12.58 17.14
CA ILE A 181 5.53 -12.96 16.53
C ILE A 181 5.69 -14.49 16.55
N GLU A 182 5.38 -15.16 17.66
CA GLU A 182 5.39 -16.62 17.75
C GLU A 182 4.48 -17.27 16.72
N ALA A 183 3.23 -16.80 16.60
CA ALA A 183 2.29 -17.27 15.59
C ALA A 183 2.83 -17.07 14.17
N SER A 184 3.54 -15.96 13.95
CA SER A 184 4.17 -15.65 12.67
C SER A 184 5.33 -16.58 12.34
N ILE A 185 6.20 -16.88 13.32
CA ILE A 185 7.28 -17.87 13.17
C ILE A 185 6.70 -19.25 12.88
N ALA A 186 5.69 -19.68 13.63
CA ALA A 186 5.05 -20.98 13.46
C ALA A 186 4.49 -21.14 12.04
N TYR A 187 3.78 -20.13 11.52
CA TYR A 187 3.27 -20.18 10.15
C TYR A 187 4.38 -20.22 9.09
N LEU A 188 5.46 -19.46 9.28
CA LEU A 188 6.62 -19.48 8.39
C LEU A 188 7.32 -20.85 8.41
N ALA A 189 7.38 -21.50 9.57
CA ALA A 189 7.89 -22.87 9.70
C ALA A 189 7.02 -23.87 8.91
N GLU A 190 5.69 -23.73 8.95
CA GLU A 190 4.78 -24.56 8.14
C GLU A 190 4.97 -24.33 6.63
N LEU A 191 5.18 -23.09 6.19
CA LEU A 191 5.53 -22.81 4.79
C LEU A 191 6.86 -23.48 4.39
N ARG A 192 7.86 -23.48 5.28
CA ARG A 192 9.14 -24.16 5.04
C ARG A 192 8.93 -25.68 4.94
N LYS A 193 8.13 -26.29 5.81
CA LYS A 193 7.76 -27.72 5.74
C LYS A 193 7.05 -28.07 4.44
N ALA A 194 6.28 -27.15 3.87
CA ALA A 194 5.65 -27.30 2.56
C ALA A 194 6.64 -27.14 1.38
N GLY A 195 7.95 -27.04 1.63
CA GLY A 195 9.00 -27.00 0.62
C GLY A 195 9.33 -25.60 0.08
N LYS A 196 8.88 -24.54 0.76
CA LYS A 196 9.20 -23.15 0.37
C LYS A 196 10.56 -22.72 0.91
N LYS A 197 11.25 -21.87 0.17
CA LYS A 197 12.47 -21.22 0.67
C LYS A 197 12.08 -20.03 1.55
N VAL A 198 12.12 -20.21 2.86
CA VAL A 198 11.73 -19.19 3.84
C VAL A 198 12.96 -18.70 4.57
N THR A 199 13.15 -17.37 4.61
CA THR A 199 14.19 -16.72 5.40
C THR A 199 13.54 -15.66 6.29
N LEU A 200 13.88 -15.68 7.58
CA LEU A 200 13.36 -14.76 8.58
C LEU A 200 14.52 -13.99 9.22
N LYS A 201 14.42 -12.67 9.27
CA LYS A 201 15.35 -11.80 9.99
C LYS A 201 14.61 -10.91 10.99
N PHE A 202 15.33 -10.45 12.01
CA PHE A 202 14.83 -9.51 13.01
C PHE A 202 15.61 -8.20 12.99
N TYR A 203 14.88 -7.08 12.94
CA TYR A 203 15.45 -5.73 13.03
C TYR A 203 15.18 -5.10 14.40
N ALA A 204 16.13 -4.32 14.91
CA ALA A 204 16.08 -3.75 16.26
C ALA A 204 15.40 -2.38 16.34
N SER A 205 15.45 -1.59 15.26
CA SER A 205 14.95 -0.21 15.24
C SER A 205 13.43 -0.13 15.20
N GLU A 206 12.87 0.98 15.68
CA GLU A 206 11.43 1.25 15.52
C GLU A 206 11.08 1.35 14.02
N PRO A 207 10.07 0.59 13.54
CA PRO A 207 9.71 0.58 12.13
C PRO A 207 8.95 1.84 11.77
N PHE A 208 9.40 2.51 10.71
CA PHE A 208 8.71 3.65 10.13
C PHE A 208 7.70 3.22 9.05
N TRP A 209 8.01 2.15 8.31
CA TRP A 209 7.16 1.58 7.26
C TRP A 209 6.93 0.09 7.49
N LYS A 210 5.70 -0.34 7.25
CA LYS A 210 5.39 -1.73 6.89
C LYS A 210 5.35 -1.80 5.37
N ILE A 211 6.10 -2.74 4.80
CA ILE A 211 6.23 -2.93 3.35
C ILE A 211 6.02 -4.40 3.02
N VAL A 212 5.18 -4.69 2.03
CA VAL A 212 5.06 -6.02 1.43
C VAL A 212 5.24 -5.89 -0.06
N VAL A 213 6.24 -6.56 -0.64
CA VAL A 213 6.50 -6.59 -2.07
C VAL A 213 6.19 -7.97 -2.63
N LEU A 214 5.30 -8.01 -3.62
CA LEU A 214 4.89 -9.23 -4.33
C LEU A 214 4.96 -8.97 -5.84
N GLY A 215 5.96 -9.55 -6.49
CA GLY A 215 6.25 -9.27 -7.90
C GLY A 215 6.40 -7.76 -8.13
N ASP A 216 5.53 -7.21 -8.98
CA ASP A 216 5.58 -5.81 -9.41
C ASP A 216 4.76 -4.85 -8.55
N HIS A 217 4.34 -5.28 -7.35
CA HIS A 217 3.48 -4.47 -6.47
C HIS A 217 4.05 -4.38 -5.06
N ALA A 218 3.97 -3.18 -4.47
CA ALA A 218 4.40 -2.89 -3.11
C ALA A 218 3.22 -2.32 -2.31
N TRP A 219 2.79 -3.03 -1.27
CA TRP A 219 1.86 -2.56 -0.24
C TRP A 219 2.66 -1.86 0.84
N VAL A 220 2.25 -0.66 1.20
CA VAL A 220 2.95 0.20 2.15
C VAL A 220 1.95 0.78 3.14
N GLN A 221 2.28 0.67 4.42
CA GLN A 221 1.56 1.32 5.51
C GLN A 221 2.54 2.09 6.38
N HIS A 222 2.18 3.32 6.74
CA HIS A 222 2.96 4.12 7.67
C HIS A 222 2.75 3.63 9.10
N CYS A 223 3.84 3.41 9.83
CA CYS A 223 3.80 2.98 11.22
C CYS A 223 3.79 4.20 12.14
N HIS A 224 2.72 4.99 12.13
CA HIS A 224 2.60 6.16 13.00
C HIS A 224 2.66 5.78 14.49
N ALA A 225 3.36 6.56 15.31
CA ALA A 225 3.35 6.41 16.76
C ALA A 225 1.95 6.72 17.30
N GLY A 226 1.48 6.03 18.36
CA GLY A 226 0.14 6.29 18.91
C GLY A 226 -1.01 5.51 18.27
N ILE A 227 -0.82 4.95 17.08
CA ILE A 227 -1.90 4.28 16.34
C ILE A 227 -1.42 2.91 15.85
N GLU A 228 -2.24 1.89 16.08
CA GLU A 228 -1.98 0.54 15.54
C GLU A 228 -1.96 0.54 14.00
N VAL A 229 -1.06 -0.25 13.42
CA VAL A 229 -0.84 -0.29 11.96
C VAL A 229 -2.10 -0.75 11.20
N LYS A 230 -2.94 -1.60 11.81
CA LYS A 230 -4.22 -2.06 11.21
C LYS A 230 -5.21 -0.92 10.94
N HIS A 231 -5.12 0.18 11.68
CA HIS A 231 -5.95 1.36 11.50
C HIS A 231 -5.35 2.38 10.51
N GLN A 232 -4.08 2.19 10.11
CA GLN A 232 -3.40 3.08 9.19
C GLN A 232 -3.80 2.79 7.73
N PRO A 233 -3.84 3.82 6.88
CA PRO A 233 -4.12 3.64 5.47
C PRO A 233 -3.04 2.79 4.80
N GLU A 234 -3.47 1.97 3.83
CA GLU A 234 -2.61 1.11 3.04
C GLU A 234 -2.57 1.58 1.59
N TYR A 235 -1.36 1.71 1.06
CA TYR A 235 -1.11 2.20 -0.29
C TYR A 235 -0.45 1.11 -1.10
N VAL A 236 -0.89 0.91 -2.34
CA VAL A 236 -0.33 -0.07 -3.27
C VAL A 236 0.25 0.64 -4.47
N PHE A 237 1.56 0.47 -4.65
CA PHE A 237 2.32 1.02 -5.77
C PHE A 237 2.69 -0.10 -6.73
N ALA A 238 2.56 0.14 -8.03
CA ALA A 238 3.00 -0.81 -9.05
C ALA A 238 4.27 -0.34 -9.76
N LEU A 239 5.06 -1.29 -10.23
CA LEU A 239 6.22 -1.03 -11.08
C LEU A 239 5.78 -0.52 -12.46
N GLN A 240 6.24 0.67 -12.81
CA GLN A 240 6.07 1.22 -14.15
C GLN A 240 7.10 0.63 -15.12
N HIS A 241 6.76 -0.48 -15.76
CA HIS A 241 7.68 -1.22 -16.63
C HIS A 241 8.31 -0.38 -17.76
N ARG A 242 7.56 0.61 -18.29
CA ARG A 242 8.04 1.49 -19.36
C ARG A 242 8.97 2.60 -18.87
N ASN A 243 8.81 3.02 -17.61
CA ASN A 243 9.70 3.99 -16.99
C ASN A 243 9.91 3.64 -15.51
N PRO A 244 10.80 2.69 -15.19
CA PRO A 244 10.98 2.19 -13.82
C PRO A 244 11.49 3.24 -12.83
N ARG A 245 12.01 4.37 -13.33
CA ARG A 245 12.46 5.51 -12.51
C ARG A 245 11.29 6.37 -12.01
N GLU A 246 10.12 6.22 -12.61
CA GLU A 246 8.90 6.89 -12.18
C GLU A 246 8.11 6.02 -11.20
N GLY A 247 7.38 6.69 -10.29
CA GLY A 247 6.58 6.04 -9.27
C GLY A 247 7.36 5.65 -8.02
N LEU A 248 6.63 5.22 -6.99
CA LEU A 248 7.19 4.98 -5.66
C LEU A 248 7.51 3.51 -5.38
N PHE A 249 7.18 2.59 -6.30
CA PHE A 249 7.50 1.17 -6.14
C PHE A 249 9.00 0.92 -5.91
N VAL A 250 9.86 1.45 -6.77
CA VAL A 250 11.31 1.20 -6.70
C VAL A 250 11.91 1.73 -5.39
N PRO A 251 11.62 2.97 -4.94
CA PRO A 251 12.06 3.44 -3.63
C PRO A 251 11.67 2.52 -2.46
N PHE A 252 10.43 2.02 -2.41
CA PHE A 252 9.99 1.12 -1.33
C PHE A 252 10.66 -0.26 -1.42
N TYR A 253 10.83 -0.79 -2.62
CA TYR A 253 11.55 -2.06 -2.80
C TYR A 253 13.02 -1.92 -2.41
N MET A 254 13.68 -0.82 -2.81
CA MET A 254 15.06 -0.52 -2.41
C MET A 254 15.19 -0.33 -0.90
N HIS A 255 14.21 0.29 -0.24
CA HIS A 255 14.19 0.38 1.22
C HIS A 255 14.19 -1.01 1.87
N PHE A 256 13.34 -1.92 1.38
CA PHE A 256 13.34 -3.32 1.83
C PHE A 256 14.70 -3.99 1.58
N LEU A 257 15.27 -3.87 0.37
CA LEU A 257 16.54 -4.52 0.03
C LEU A 257 17.71 -4.00 0.87
N ASN A 258 17.76 -2.70 1.14
CA ASN A 258 18.79 -2.11 1.99
C ASN A 258 18.68 -2.64 3.42
N GLN A 259 17.46 -2.74 3.96
CA GLN A 259 17.25 -3.36 5.26
C GLN A 259 17.63 -4.83 5.24
N TRP A 260 17.19 -5.60 4.24
CA TRP A 260 17.47 -7.03 4.12
C TRP A 260 18.97 -7.36 4.06
N SER A 261 19.74 -6.50 3.39
CA SER A 261 21.17 -6.69 3.15
C SER A 261 22.04 -6.23 4.31
N SER A 262 21.47 -5.57 5.33
CA SER A 262 22.24 -5.17 6.51
C SER A 262 22.67 -6.39 7.32
N ALA A 263 23.96 -6.43 7.68
CA ALA A 263 24.56 -7.48 8.51
C ALA A 263 24.20 -7.35 10.01
N GLU A 264 23.63 -6.22 10.43
CA GLU A 264 23.24 -6.00 11.82
C GLU A 264 22.02 -6.83 12.24
N HIS A 265 21.20 -7.23 11.27
CA HIS A 265 19.97 -7.97 11.53
C HIS A 265 20.26 -9.43 11.77
N GLN A 266 19.61 -9.98 12.80
CA GLN A 266 19.78 -11.38 13.19
C GLN A 266 18.88 -12.25 12.32
N GLU A 267 19.43 -13.33 11.78
CA GLU A 267 18.70 -14.33 11.00
C GLU A 267 18.18 -15.44 11.92
N TYR A 268 16.98 -15.92 11.69
CA TYR A 268 16.38 -16.98 12.50
C TYR A 268 16.63 -18.35 11.89
N ASP A 269 17.21 -19.23 12.70
CA ASP A 269 17.35 -20.66 12.39
C ASP A 269 16.14 -21.42 12.91
N PHE A 270 15.27 -21.86 11.99
CA PHE A 270 14.07 -22.63 12.32
C PHE A 270 14.38 -24.04 12.87
N ASP A 271 15.57 -24.58 12.62
CA ASP A 271 15.90 -25.94 13.07
C ASP A 271 16.39 -25.92 14.53
N ALA A 272 17.18 -24.90 14.89
CA ALA A 272 17.70 -24.71 16.25
C ALA A 272 16.81 -23.82 17.15
N ASN A 273 15.85 -23.09 16.58
CA ASN A 273 15.09 -22.02 17.24
C ASN A 273 15.98 -20.89 17.80
N GLU A 274 17.08 -20.59 17.11
CA GLU A 274 18.10 -19.64 17.53
C GLU A 274 18.20 -18.46 16.55
N LEU A 275 18.65 -17.33 17.07
CA LEU A 275 19.02 -16.15 16.31
C LEU A 275 20.51 -16.21 16.00
N ILE A 276 20.83 -16.24 14.72
CA ILE A 276 22.19 -16.26 14.18
C ILE A 276 22.59 -14.84 13.79
N ARG A 277 23.74 -14.38 14.29
CA ARG A 277 24.38 -13.15 13.82
C ARG A 277 25.48 -13.50 12.84
N ARG A 278 25.48 -12.85 11.67
CA ARG A 278 26.50 -13.00 10.64
C ARG A 278 27.31 -11.72 10.46
N ASP A 279 28.56 -11.85 10.05
CA ASP A 279 29.39 -10.72 9.64
C ASP A 279 29.06 -10.27 8.20
N ALA A 280 29.71 -9.19 7.76
CA ALA A 280 29.55 -8.68 6.40
C ALA A 280 30.04 -9.66 5.31
N ALA A 281 30.87 -10.65 5.67
CA ALA A 281 31.34 -11.72 4.79
C ALA A 281 30.40 -12.95 4.80
N GLY A 282 29.36 -12.94 5.64
CA GLY A 282 28.38 -14.03 5.78
C GLY A 282 28.76 -15.11 6.79
N ASN A 283 29.90 -14.98 7.47
CA ASN A 283 30.34 -15.92 8.49
C ASN A 283 29.52 -15.75 9.77
N GLU A 284 29.26 -16.86 10.45
CA GLU A 284 28.56 -16.86 11.73
C GLU A 284 29.48 -16.32 12.84
N ILE A 285 29.03 -15.28 13.55
CA ILE A 285 29.76 -14.67 14.67
C ILE A 285 29.21 -15.16 16.01
N GLY A 286 27.94 -15.52 16.08
CA GLY A 286 27.33 -16.00 17.31
C GLY A 286 25.86 -16.36 17.18
N ARG A 287 25.39 -17.13 18.18
CA ARG A 287 24.01 -17.57 18.32
C ARG A 287 23.43 -17.09 19.63
N THR A 288 22.13 -16.83 19.65
CA THR A 288 21.40 -16.48 20.86
C THR A 288 20.01 -17.09 20.77
N PRO A 289 19.47 -17.70 21.84
CA PRO A 289 18.09 -18.17 21.83
C PRO A 289 17.14 -16.99 21.61
N LEU A 290 16.03 -17.21 20.90
CA LEU A 290 15.05 -16.15 20.62
C LEU A 290 14.48 -15.53 21.91
N GLY A 291 14.40 -16.30 23.01
CA GLY A 291 13.98 -15.80 24.33
C GLY A 291 12.48 -15.54 24.47
N VAL A 292 11.68 -15.99 23.49
CA VAL A 292 10.22 -15.91 23.48
C VAL A 292 9.70 -17.34 23.69
N PRO A 293 8.71 -17.61 24.56
CA PRO A 293 8.31 -18.96 24.94
C PRO A 293 7.60 -19.70 23.79
N ILE A 294 8.37 -20.22 22.85
CA ILE A 294 7.90 -21.15 21.81
C ILE A 294 7.45 -22.44 22.53
N ASN A 295 6.18 -22.48 22.93
CA ASN A 295 5.50 -23.51 23.74
C ASN A 295 5.69 -23.43 25.27
N GLY A 296 5.35 -22.29 25.88
CA GLY A 296 4.87 -22.26 27.28
C GLY A 296 5.84 -22.73 28.38
N ALA A 297 7.11 -22.96 28.07
CA ALA A 297 8.12 -23.26 29.07
C ALA A 297 8.63 -21.93 29.69
N PRO A 298 8.57 -21.76 31.02
CA PRO A 298 9.07 -20.57 31.67
C PRO A 298 10.60 -20.50 31.53
N ILE A 299 11.10 -19.30 31.22
CA ILE A 299 12.53 -19.00 31.22
C ILE A 299 13.01 -18.96 32.67
N ASP A 300 14.03 -19.77 32.98
CA ASP A 300 14.76 -19.68 34.24
C ASP A 300 15.62 -18.40 34.25
N VAL A 301 15.22 -17.42 35.05
CA VAL A 301 15.84 -16.09 35.15
C VAL A 301 17.14 -16.13 35.98
N GLN A 302 17.56 -17.29 36.51
CA GLN A 302 18.68 -17.33 37.46
C GLN A 302 20.09 -17.44 36.87
N SER A 303 20.28 -17.64 35.56
CA SER A 303 21.63 -17.88 35.01
C SER A 303 22.46 -16.61 34.76
N GLY A 304 21.87 -15.41 34.82
CA GLY A 304 22.58 -14.14 34.52
C GLY A 304 23.12 -13.36 35.73
N LEU A 305 22.93 -13.85 36.96
CA LEU A 305 23.20 -13.07 38.19
C LEU A 305 24.38 -13.58 39.04
N ARG A 306 25.20 -14.53 38.54
CA ARG A 306 26.34 -15.08 39.29
C ARG A 306 27.73 -14.57 38.90
N GLU A 307 27.86 -13.70 37.91
CA GLU A 307 29.20 -13.23 37.45
C GLU A 307 29.59 -11.80 37.87
N LEU A 308 28.84 -11.16 38.78
CA LEU A 308 29.22 -9.84 39.31
C LEU A 308 29.17 -9.82 40.84
N ALA A 309 30.13 -10.47 41.48
CA ALA A 309 30.54 -10.16 42.84
C ALA A 309 32.08 -10.24 42.92
N PRO A 310 32.79 -9.14 43.26
CA PRO A 310 34.24 -9.18 43.44
C PRO A 310 34.60 -9.81 44.79
N ALA A 311 35.69 -10.58 44.79
CA ALA A 311 36.44 -10.97 45.98
C ALA A 311 37.34 -9.83 46.45
#